data_AF-A0A9D5PUG8-F1
#
_entry.id   AF-A0A9D5PUG8-F1
#
_cell.length_a   1.000
_cell.length_b   1.000
_cell.length_c   1.000
_cell.angle_alpha   90.00
_cell.angle_beta   90.00
_cell.angle_gamma   90.00
#
_symmetry.space_group_name_H-M   'P 1'
#
loop_
_entity.id
_entity.type
_entity.pdbx_description
1 polymer ?
#
loop_
_entity_poly.entity_id
_entity_poly.type
_entity_poly.pdbx_seq_one_letter_code
_entity_poly.pdbx_strand_id
1 'polypeptide(L)'
;PMLVKNSCPLSGISDVYNGILVNGNAIGDVMFYGRGAGKLPTASAVVSDIIEIAMYLDHPHTTTVWDRLDEADILPADKLPSRWYLRFDKKPNHCLCMLDAEVLEDSEDCYAVVTGKVNLLEIGITVSEPFVAMRVL
;
A
#
# COMPACT_ATOMS: atom_id res chain seq x y z
N PRO A 1 1.27 -3.49 -7.65
CA PRO A 1 1.62 -2.07 -7.93
C PRO A 1 0.46 -1.17 -7.52
N MET A 2 0.73 0.09 -7.19
CA MET A 2 -0.25 1.06 -6.73
C MET A 2 0.16 2.45 -7.19
N LEU A 3 -0.79 3.27 -7.64
CA LEU A 3 -0.58 4.68 -7.88
C LEU A 3 -0.54 5.41 -6.55
N VAL A 4 0.52 6.18 -6.35
CA VAL A 4 0.71 6.99 -5.15
C VAL A 4 0.68 8.45 -5.58
N LYS A 5 -0.13 9.26 -4.91
CA LYS A 5 -0.16 10.70 -5.17
C LYS A 5 1.21 11.32 -4.89
N ASN A 6 1.61 12.29 -5.71
CA ASN A 6 2.88 13.01 -5.52
C ASN A 6 2.99 13.78 -4.18
N SER A 7 1.87 14.04 -3.52
CA SER A 7 1.85 14.64 -2.18
C SER A 7 2.09 13.63 -1.06
N CYS A 8 2.04 12.33 -1.34
CA CYS A 8 2.30 11.29 -0.35
C CYS A 8 3.82 11.18 -0.11
N PRO A 9 4.29 11.11 1.15
CA PRO A 9 5.73 10.99 1.44
C PRO A 9 6.42 9.80 0.76
N LEU A 10 5.67 8.72 0.48
CA LEU A 10 6.19 7.53 -0.20
C LEU A 10 6.54 7.78 -1.68
N SER A 11 5.98 8.81 -2.33
CA SER A 11 6.22 9.05 -3.76
C SER A 11 7.64 9.54 -4.06
N GLY A 12 8.32 10.11 -3.06
CA GLY A 12 9.69 10.62 -3.20
C GLY A 12 10.77 9.57 -3.01
N ILE A 13 10.41 8.31 -2.69
CA ILE A 13 11.38 7.23 -2.46
C ILE A 13 11.83 6.67 -3.81
N SER A 14 13.13 6.70 -4.06
CA SER A 14 13.74 6.17 -5.28
C SER A 14 15.00 5.37 -4.97
N ASP A 15 15.48 4.62 -5.98
CA ASP A 15 16.69 3.79 -5.90
C ASP A 15 16.58 2.70 -4.82
N VAL A 16 17.68 2.30 -4.19
CA VAL A 16 17.76 1.25 -3.16
C VAL A 16 17.21 1.65 -1.76
N TYR A 17 16.49 2.77 -1.68
CA TYR A 17 15.89 3.22 -0.43
C TYR A 17 14.53 2.56 -0.21
N ASN A 18 14.26 2.25 1.06
CA ASN A 18 12.95 1.81 1.53
C ASN A 18 12.33 2.94 2.37
N GLY A 19 11.00 2.96 2.43
CA GLY A 19 10.30 3.76 3.42
C GLY A 19 9.06 3.07 3.93
N ILE A 20 8.78 3.33 5.20
CA ILE A 20 7.67 2.75 5.96
C ILE A 20 6.89 3.92 6.55
N LEU A 21 5.66 4.10 6.10
CA LEU A 21 4.74 5.10 6.63
C LEU A 21 3.80 4.43 7.63
N VAL A 22 3.81 4.90 8.87
CA VAL A 22 2.98 4.40 9.97
C VAL A 22 1.99 5.50 10.35
N ASN A 23 0.70 5.21 10.27
CA ASN A 23 -0.35 6.08 10.79
C ASN A 23 -0.73 5.61 12.19
N GLY A 24 -0.53 6.47 13.19
CA GLY A 24 -0.96 6.24 14.56
C GLY A 24 -2.02 7.25 14.99
N ASN A 25 -3.00 6.80 15.78
CA ASN A 25 -4.09 7.64 16.26
C ASN A 25 -3.64 8.86 17.06
N ALA A 26 -2.56 8.74 17.86
CA ALA A 26 -2.03 9.82 18.69
C ALA A 26 -0.82 10.52 18.07
N ILE A 27 0.04 9.78 17.38
CA ILE A 27 1.31 10.28 16.80
C ILE A 27 1.13 10.84 15.38
N GLY A 28 -0.01 10.58 14.74
CA GLY A 28 -0.25 10.93 13.34
C GLY A 28 0.60 10.09 12.38
N ASP A 29 0.99 10.69 11.27
CA ASP A 29 1.82 10.04 10.25
C ASP A 29 3.30 10.14 10.58
N VAL A 30 3.97 9.00 10.70
CA VAL A 30 5.42 8.89 10.91
C VAL A 30 6.05 8.10 9.77
N MET A 31 7.12 8.62 9.18
CA MET A 31 7.83 7.96 8.08
C MET A 31 9.24 7.56 8.51
N PHE A 32 9.57 6.28 8.37
CA PHE A 32 10.93 5.76 8.49
C PHE A 32 11.49 5.60 7.08
N TYR A 33 12.68 6.15 6.82
CA TYR A 33 13.32 6.14 5.51
C TYR A 33 14.80 5.78 5.64
N GLY A 34 15.30 4.93 4.75
CA GLY A 34 16.70 4.52 4.77
C GLY A 34 17.02 3.47 3.71
N ARG A 35 18.30 3.09 3.59
CA ARG A 35 18.71 2.02 2.66
C ARG A 35 18.24 0.68 3.19
N GLY A 36 17.38 0.00 2.43
CA GLY A 36 16.80 -1.28 2.83
C GLY A 36 17.70 -2.49 2.58
N ALA A 37 18.75 -2.31 1.79
CA ALA A 37 19.66 -3.39 1.41
C ALA A 37 21.11 -2.88 1.29
N GLY A 38 22.05 -3.82 1.43
CA GLY A 38 23.48 -3.59 1.29
C GLY A 38 24.27 -4.12 2.49
N LYS A 39 25.56 -4.40 2.25
CA LYS A 39 26.43 -5.03 3.26
C LYS A 39 26.47 -4.26 4.59
N LEU A 40 26.59 -2.93 4.52
CA LEU A 40 26.70 -2.09 5.73
C LEU A 40 25.35 -1.84 6.43
N PRO A 41 24.25 -1.46 5.74
CA PRO A 41 22.94 -1.31 6.39
C PRO A 41 22.47 -2.59 7.07
N THR A 42 22.63 -3.75 6.42
CA THR A 42 22.24 -5.04 7.01
C THR A 42 23.14 -5.41 8.19
N ALA A 43 24.46 -5.20 8.09
CA ALA A 43 25.37 -5.46 9.21
C ALA A 43 25.06 -4.56 10.42
N SER A 44 24.66 -3.30 10.20
CA SER A 44 24.26 -2.40 11.28
C SER A 44 23.06 -2.91 12.07
N ALA A 45 22.04 -3.46 11.39
CA ALA A 45 20.87 -4.06 12.05
C ALA A 45 21.29 -5.27 12.90
N VAL A 46 22.08 -6.18 12.33
CA VAL A 46 22.58 -7.37 13.03
C VAL A 46 23.42 -7.01 14.26
N VAL A 47 24.32 -6.03 14.14
CA VAL A 47 25.17 -5.60 15.27
C VAL A 47 24.34 -4.93 16.36
N SER A 48 23.30 -4.18 16.00
CA SER A 48 22.36 -3.59 16.97
C SER A 48 21.69 -4.68 17.82
N ASP A 49 21.17 -5.73 17.18
CA ASP A 49 20.54 -6.86 17.89
C ASP A 49 21.55 -7.58 18.80
N ILE A 50 22.80 -7.77 18.35
CA ILE A 50 23.86 -8.39 19.17
C ILE A 50 24.18 -7.53 20.41
N ILE A 51 24.27 -6.21 20.26
CA ILE A 51 24.51 -5.29 21.38
C ILE A 51 23.34 -5.35 22.37
N GLU A 52 22.10 -5.34 21.88
CA GLU A 52 20.91 -5.44 22.72
C GLU A 52 20.93 -6.75 23.52
N ILE A 53 21.17 -7.89 22.87
CA ILE A 53 21.30 -9.19 23.55
C ILE A 53 22.40 -9.15 24.61
N ALA A 54 23.57 -8.60 24.28
CA ALA A 54 24.72 -8.54 25.19
C ALA A 54 24.45 -7.67 26.43
N MET A 55 23.71 -6.57 26.28
CA MET A 55 23.34 -5.67 27.38
C MET A 55 22.38 -6.31 28.39
N TYR A 56 21.55 -7.26 27.95
CA TYR A 56 20.50 -7.88 28.77
C TYR A 56 20.78 -9.35 29.14
N LEU A 57 22.03 -9.83 29.00
CA LEU A 57 22.42 -11.21 29.34
C LEU A 57 22.15 -11.59 30.81
N ASP A 58 22.49 -10.70 31.74
CA ASP A 58 22.37 -10.94 33.19
C ASP A 58 21.05 -10.39 33.78
N HIS A 59 20.32 -9.60 32.99
CA HIS A 59 19.04 -8.98 33.35
C HIS A 59 18.10 -9.12 32.16
N PRO A 60 17.39 -10.25 32.00
CA PRO A 60 16.46 -10.46 30.90
C PRO A 60 15.29 -9.49 31.03
N HIS A 61 15.43 -8.30 30.47
CA HIS A 61 14.32 -7.39 30.21
C HIS A 61 13.73 -7.80 28.87
N THR A 62 12.61 -8.52 28.88
CA THR A 62 11.76 -8.64 27.71
C THR A 62 10.99 -7.34 27.53
N THR A 63 11.62 -6.30 26.97
CA THR A 63 10.91 -5.07 26.58
C THR A 63 10.02 -5.30 25.37
N THR A 64 10.31 -6.31 24.55
CA THR A 64 9.55 -6.63 23.34
C THR A 64 8.80 -7.93 23.56
N VAL A 65 7.73 -7.87 24.35
CA VAL A 65 6.75 -8.96 24.37
C VAL A 65 5.93 -8.82 23.10
N TRP A 66 6.10 -9.78 22.19
CA TRP A 66 5.11 -9.99 21.15
C TRP A 66 3.88 -10.57 21.82
N ASP A 67 3.04 -9.69 22.37
CA ASP A 67 1.74 -10.12 22.85
C ASP A 67 0.97 -10.64 21.65
N ARG A 68 0.39 -11.83 21.80
CA ARG A 68 -0.55 -12.34 20.82
C ARG A 68 -1.72 -11.38 20.83
N LEU A 69 -1.76 -10.49 19.85
CA LEU A 69 -2.94 -9.72 19.53
C LEU A 69 -4.10 -10.69 19.32
N ASP A 70 -5.32 -10.21 19.59
CA ASP A 70 -6.52 -10.94 19.23
C ASP A 70 -6.43 -11.42 17.77
N GLU A 71 -6.92 -12.63 17.49
CA GLU A 71 -6.93 -13.15 16.14
C GLU A 71 -7.65 -12.16 15.21
N ALA A 72 -6.94 -11.68 14.19
CA ALA A 72 -7.50 -10.82 13.17
C ALA A 72 -7.74 -11.64 11.90
N ASP A 73 -8.91 -11.49 11.31
CA ASP A 73 -9.23 -12.10 10.02
C ASP A 73 -8.40 -11.47 8.90
N ILE A 74 -7.71 -12.31 8.13
CA ILE A 74 -7.01 -11.87 6.92
C ILE A 74 -8.06 -11.67 5.81
N LEU A 75 -8.34 -10.42 5.47
CA LEU A 75 -9.27 -10.10 4.38
C LEU A 75 -8.63 -10.44 3.01
N PRO A 76 -9.30 -11.23 2.16
CA PRO A 76 -8.87 -11.45 0.78
C PRO A 76 -8.68 -10.12 0.03
N ALA A 77 -7.64 -10.05 -0.79
CA ALA A 77 -7.26 -8.81 -1.46
C ALA A 77 -8.33 -8.25 -2.40
N ASP A 78 -9.13 -9.12 -3.00
CA ASP A 78 -10.25 -8.81 -3.89
C ASP A 78 -11.48 -8.24 -3.15
N LYS A 79 -11.59 -8.49 -1.84
CA LYS A 79 -12.64 -7.97 -0.96
C LYS A 79 -12.27 -6.65 -0.30
N LEU A 80 -11.00 -6.23 -0.35
CA LEU A 80 -10.53 -5.01 0.29
C LEU A 80 -11.04 -3.75 -0.44
N PRO A 81 -11.91 -2.93 0.19
CA PRO A 81 -12.41 -1.71 -0.44
C PRO A 81 -11.25 -0.75 -0.70
N SER A 82 -11.02 -0.42 -1.98
CA SER A 82 -9.89 0.40 -2.43
C SER A 82 -10.34 1.36 -3.52
N ARG A 83 -9.60 2.43 -3.73
CA ARG A 83 -9.72 3.22 -4.96
C ARG A 83 -8.94 2.55 -6.08
N TRP A 84 -9.47 2.61 -7.29
CA TRP A 84 -8.90 1.96 -8.46
C TRP A 84 -8.78 2.94 -9.61
N TYR A 85 -7.62 2.96 -10.25
CA TYR A 85 -7.46 3.47 -11.61
C TYR A 85 -7.84 2.36 -12.57
N LEU A 86 -8.82 2.63 -13.43
CA LEU A 86 -9.26 1.72 -14.48
C LEU A 86 -8.96 2.35 -15.83
N ARG A 87 -8.34 1.58 -16.73
CA ARG A 87 -8.07 1.98 -18.12
C ARG A 87 -8.70 0.98 -19.08
N PHE A 88 -9.35 1.54 -20.09
CA PHE A 88 -10.01 0.83 -21.17
C PHE A 88 -9.47 1.33 -22.51
N ASP A 89 -9.47 0.47 -23.52
CA ASP A 89 -9.14 0.86 -24.90
C ASP A 89 -10.27 1.71 -25.51
N LYS A 90 -11.51 1.52 -25.05
CA LYS A 90 -12.69 2.28 -25.49
C LYS A 90 -13.64 2.52 -24.34
N LYS A 91 -14.44 3.58 -24.43
CA LYS A 91 -15.45 3.92 -23.43
C LYS A 91 -16.44 2.77 -23.20
N PRO A 92 -16.57 2.25 -21.97
CA PRO A 92 -17.50 1.17 -21.65
C PRO A 92 -18.93 1.68 -21.65
N ASN A 93 -19.89 0.82 -22.00
CA ASN A 93 -21.16 1.32 -22.52
C ASN A 93 -22.14 1.83 -21.47
N HIS A 94 -22.09 1.46 -20.18
CA HIS A 94 -23.02 2.04 -19.17
C HIS A 94 -22.67 1.79 -17.68
N CYS A 95 -21.50 1.24 -17.35
CA CYS A 95 -21.32 0.60 -16.03
C CYS A 95 -20.63 1.48 -14.96
N LEU A 96 -19.96 2.55 -15.36
CA LEU A 96 -19.06 3.28 -14.46
C LEU A 96 -19.75 4.24 -13.50
N CYS A 97 -20.99 4.66 -13.80
CA CYS A 97 -21.77 5.50 -12.90
C CYS A 97 -22.04 4.81 -11.55
N MET A 98 -22.01 3.47 -11.51
CA MET A 98 -22.19 2.68 -10.28
C MET A 98 -20.95 2.67 -9.37
N LEU A 99 -19.78 3.09 -9.87
CA LEU A 99 -18.49 2.98 -9.17
C LEU A 99 -18.01 4.30 -8.54
N ASP A 100 -18.85 5.35 -8.55
CA ASP A 100 -18.47 6.71 -8.13
C ASP A 100 -17.15 7.16 -8.80
N ALA A 101 -17.11 7.01 -10.13
CA ALA A 101 -15.89 7.13 -10.91
C ALA A 101 -15.69 8.55 -11.46
N GLU A 102 -14.50 9.11 -11.22
CA GLU A 102 -14.01 10.36 -11.77
C GLU A 102 -13.26 10.10 -13.09
N VAL A 103 -13.65 10.79 -14.17
CA VAL A 103 -13.03 10.63 -15.48
C VAL A 103 -11.70 11.39 -15.53
N LEU A 104 -10.64 10.68 -15.89
CA LEU A 104 -9.31 11.25 -16.12
C LEU A 104 -9.04 11.49 -17.61
N GLU A 105 -9.53 10.60 -18.48
CA GLU A 105 -9.33 10.65 -19.92
C GLU A 105 -10.54 10.07 -20.66
N ASP A 106 -10.99 10.77 -21.70
CA ASP A 106 -12.06 10.32 -22.61
C ASP A 106 -11.63 10.66 -24.05
N SER A 107 -11.05 9.68 -24.74
CA SER A 107 -10.63 9.76 -26.14
C SER A 107 -11.06 8.51 -26.91
N GLU A 108 -10.91 8.51 -28.24
CA GLU A 108 -11.32 7.39 -29.10
C GLU A 108 -10.57 6.07 -28.78
N ASP A 109 -9.31 6.17 -28.34
CA ASP A 109 -8.40 5.04 -28.11
C ASP A 109 -8.05 4.81 -26.63
N CYS A 110 -8.56 5.65 -25.73
CA CYS A 110 -8.28 5.55 -24.30
C CYS A 110 -9.41 6.15 -23.49
N TYR A 111 -9.94 5.35 -22.56
CA TYR A 111 -10.86 5.81 -21.54
C TYR A 111 -10.32 5.42 -20.17
N ALA A 112 -10.12 6.39 -19.29
CA ALA A 112 -9.52 6.16 -17.97
C ALA A 112 -10.27 6.88 -16.85
N VAL A 113 -10.45 6.19 -15.73
CA VAL A 113 -11.18 6.70 -14.56
C VAL A 113 -10.49 6.34 -13.25
N VAL A 114 -10.81 7.06 -12.18
CA VAL A 114 -10.52 6.69 -10.80
C VAL A 114 -11.82 6.49 -10.04
N THR A 115 -12.01 5.32 -9.44
CA THR A 115 -13.22 4.98 -8.70
C THR A 115 -13.25 5.56 -7.28
N GLY A 116 -14.43 5.56 -6.67
CA GLY A 116 -14.59 5.55 -5.22
C GLY A 116 -13.97 4.30 -4.57
N LYS A 117 -14.22 4.10 -3.27
CA LYS A 117 -13.77 2.88 -2.58
C LYS A 117 -14.69 1.72 -2.92
N VAL A 118 -14.21 0.80 -3.75
CA VAL A 118 -14.92 -0.40 -4.18
C VAL A 118 -13.99 -1.61 -4.12
N ASN A 119 -14.57 -2.80 -4.00
CA ASN A 119 -13.79 -4.04 -4.02
C ASN A 119 -13.62 -4.52 -5.49
N LEU A 120 -12.60 -5.34 -5.76
CA LEU A 120 -12.25 -5.71 -7.14
C LEU A 120 -13.28 -6.67 -7.76
N LEU A 121 -13.91 -7.53 -6.94
CA LEU A 121 -14.99 -8.42 -7.34
C LEU A 121 -16.17 -7.63 -7.92
N GLU A 122 -16.58 -6.57 -7.26
CA GLU A 122 -17.67 -5.70 -7.67
C GLU A 122 -17.37 -4.98 -8.99
N ILE A 123 -16.13 -4.53 -9.19
CA ILE A 123 -15.70 -3.99 -10.49
C ILE A 123 -15.84 -5.06 -11.58
N GLY A 124 -15.35 -6.28 -11.35
CA GLY A 124 -15.39 -7.36 -12.33
C GLY A 124 -16.80 -7.86 -12.69
N ILE A 125 -17.78 -7.66 -11.79
CA ILE A 125 -19.20 -7.96 -12.07
C ILE A 125 -19.86 -6.80 -12.81
N THR A 126 -19.46 -5.57 -12.49
CA THR A 126 -20.06 -4.34 -13.05
C THR A 126 -19.57 -4.08 -14.47
N VAL A 127 -18.29 -4.34 -14.74
CA VAL A 127 -17.61 -3.97 -15.98
C VAL A 127 -17.35 -5.23 -16.81
N SER A 128 -17.98 -5.30 -17.99
CA SER A 128 -17.90 -6.47 -18.88
C SER A 128 -16.73 -6.38 -19.86
N GLU A 129 -16.31 -5.17 -20.17
CA GLU A 129 -15.25 -4.85 -21.10
C GLU A 129 -13.87 -5.14 -20.47
N PRO A 130 -12.87 -5.55 -21.26
CA PRO A 130 -11.53 -5.74 -20.74
C PRO A 130 -10.93 -4.41 -20.25
N PHE A 131 -10.26 -4.45 -19.09
CA PHE A 131 -9.63 -3.28 -18.49
C PHE A 131 -8.31 -3.62 -17.82
N VAL A 132 -7.48 -2.61 -17.65
CA VAL A 132 -6.33 -2.63 -16.74
C VAL A 132 -6.72 -1.92 -15.46
N ALA A 133 -6.49 -2.57 -14.31
CA ALA A 133 -6.76 -2.00 -12.99
C ALA A 133 -5.47 -1.85 -12.18
N MET A 134 -5.33 -0.72 -11.51
CA MET A 134 -4.27 -0.48 -10.54
C MET A 134 -4.85 0.24 -9.32
N ARG A 135 -4.50 -0.20 -8.10
CA ARG A 135 -4.97 0.47 -6.87
C ARG A 135 -4.40 1.89 -6.79
N VAL A 136 -5.11 2.77 -6.10
CA VAL A 136 -4.69 4.15 -5.80
C VAL A 136 -4.61 4.33 -4.29
N LEU A 137 -3.50 4.89 -3.81
CA LEU A 137 -3.32 5.33 -2.42
C LEU A 137 -3.92 6.72 -2.19
#